data_AF-A0A7J2NPC5-F1
#
_entry.id   AF-A0A7J2NPC5-F1
#
_cell.length_a   1.000
_cell.length_b   1.000
_cell.length_c   1.000
_cell.angle_alpha   90.00
_cell.angle_beta   90.00
_cell.angle_gamma   90.00
#
_symmetry.space_group_name_H-M   'P 1'
#
loop_
_entity.id
_entity.type
_entity.pdbx_description
1 polymer ?
#
loop_
_entity_poly.entity_id
_entity_poly.type
_entity_poly.pdbx_seq_one_letter_code
_entity_poly.pdbx_strand_id
1 'polypeptide(L)'
;MIPKYMFLTKGVGSHKERLTSFELALRDAGIERCNLVTVSSIIPPGCKLISKEQGLKRLQPGEITFAVMSQNSVKEPQRLIAASIGVAIPSNKNSYGYLSEHHSFGQSAEAAGDYAEDLAATMLATT
;
A
#
# COMPACT_ATOMS: atom_id res chain seq x y z
N MET A 1 5.22 14.26 13.49
CA MET A 1 6.18 13.95 12.40
C MET A 1 5.40 13.95 11.09
N ILE A 2 5.92 14.53 10.01
CA ILE A 2 5.27 14.54 8.68
C ILE A 2 6.23 13.86 7.68
N PRO A 3 5.82 12.79 6.96
CA PRO A 3 6.71 12.07 6.05
C PRO A 3 7.10 12.92 4.84
N LYS A 4 8.37 12.82 4.44
CA LYS A 4 8.94 13.52 3.26
C LYS A 4 9.04 12.64 2.02
N TYR A 5 8.98 11.32 2.22
CA TYR A 5 9.13 10.32 1.18
C TYR A 5 8.09 9.22 1.40
N MET A 6 7.60 8.67 0.30
CA MET A 6 6.78 7.46 0.29
C MET A 6 7.24 6.56 -0.85
N PHE A 7 6.99 5.27 -0.74
CA PHE A 7 7.20 4.31 -1.83
C PHE A 7 6.08 3.28 -1.79
N LEU A 8 5.79 2.69 -2.94
CA LEU A 8 4.82 1.59 -3.04
C LEU A 8 5.58 0.26 -3.00
N THR A 9 5.00 -0.70 -2.30
CA THR A 9 5.43 -2.10 -2.36
C THR A 9 4.21 -2.99 -2.26
N LYS A 10 4.36 -4.21 -2.77
CA LYS A 10 3.34 -5.26 -2.69
C LYS A 10 4.05 -6.60 -2.52
N GLY A 11 3.34 -7.55 -1.95
CA GLY A 11 3.82 -8.91 -1.83
C GLY A 11 2.70 -9.90 -1.61
N VAL A 12 3.00 -11.16 -1.89
CA VAL A 12 2.08 -12.29 -1.71
C VAL A 12 2.71 -13.36 -0.83
N GLY A 13 1.89 -14.06 -0.06
CA GLY A 13 2.35 -15.11 0.83
C GLY A 13 1.31 -16.22 0.97
N SER A 14 1.78 -17.47 0.96
CA SER A 14 0.94 -18.66 1.06
C SER A 14 1.45 -19.56 2.17
N HIS A 15 0.54 -19.90 3.09
CA HIS A 15 0.80 -20.83 4.18
C HIS A 15 -0.51 -21.37 4.73
N LYS A 16 -0.48 -22.52 5.39
CA LYS A 16 -1.65 -23.11 6.06
C LYS A 16 -2.21 -22.24 7.20
N GLU A 17 -1.31 -21.49 7.85
CA GLU A 17 -1.62 -20.53 8.91
C GLU A 17 -1.67 -19.11 8.36
N ARG A 18 -2.74 -18.37 8.69
CA ARG A 18 -2.97 -17.00 8.22
C ARG A 18 -1.89 -16.01 8.66
N LEU A 19 -1.38 -16.14 9.89
CA LEU A 19 -0.35 -15.24 10.39
C LEU A 19 0.96 -15.42 9.60
N THR A 20 1.35 -16.66 9.36
CA THR A 20 2.55 -16.97 8.58
C THR A 20 2.39 -16.58 7.11
N SER A 21 1.20 -16.77 6.50
CA SER A 21 0.98 -16.34 5.12
C SER A 21 1.09 -14.82 4.99
N PHE A 22 0.63 -14.06 5.98
CA PHE A 22 0.81 -12.62 6.03
C PHE A 22 2.29 -12.22 6.19
N GLU A 23 3.03 -12.86 7.11
CA GLU A 23 4.48 -12.63 7.26
C GLU A 23 5.26 -12.89 5.97
N LEU A 24 4.90 -13.94 5.22
CA LEU A 24 5.50 -14.21 3.91
C LEU A 24 5.17 -13.12 2.89
N ALA A 25 3.95 -12.57 2.91
CA ALA A 25 3.57 -11.45 2.05
C ALA A 25 4.36 -10.18 2.38
N LEU A 26 4.60 -9.90 3.67
CA LEU A 26 5.45 -8.78 4.10
C LEU A 26 6.90 -8.96 3.65
N ARG A 27 7.41 -10.20 3.67
CA ARG A 27 8.77 -10.53 3.23
C ARG A 27 8.94 -10.38 1.73
N ASP A 28 7.95 -10.81 0.95
CA ASP A 28 7.91 -10.58 -0.50
C ASP A 28 7.83 -9.07 -0.82
N ALA A 29 7.09 -8.32 0.00
CA ALA A 29 7.05 -6.86 -0.05
C ALA A 29 8.36 -6.18 0.43
N GLY A 30 9.24 -6.89 1.14
CA GLY A 30 10.53 -6.40 1.66
C GLY A 30 10.42 -5.53 2.92
N ILE A 31 9.29 -5.57 3.61
CA ILE A 31 8.97 -4.73 4.78
C ILE A 31 8.67 -5.56 6.04
N GLU A 32 9.00 -6.86 6.04
CA GLU A 32 8.82 -7.80 7.16
C GLU A 32 9.58 -7.39 8.42
N ARG A 33 10.66 -6.64 8.26
CA ARG A 33 11.51 -6.17 9.36
C ARG A 33 10.98 -4.91 10.04
N CYS A 34 9.89 -4.32 9.55
CA CYS A 34 9.33 -3.09 10.09
C CYS A 34 8.24 -3.34 11.13
N ASN A 35 8.11 -2.42 12.10
CA ASN A 35 6.93 -2.33 12.95
C ASN A 35 5.89 -1.45 12.25
N LEU A 36 4.96 -2.07 11.53
CA LEU A 36 3.98 -1.35 10.70
C LEU A 36 2.88 -0.72 11.55
N VAL A 37 2.64 0.58 11.34
CA VAL A 37 1.51 1.32 11.91
C VAL A 37 0.60 1.75 10.78
N THR A 38 -0.61 1.19 10.73
CA THR A 38 -1.61 1.59 9.73
C THR A 38 -2.08 3.02 10.00
N VAL A 39 -2.03 3.87 8.99
CA VAL A 39 -2.52 5.25 9.02
C VAL A 39 -3.58 5.49 7.95
N SER A 40 -4.26 6.62 8.05
CA SER A 40 -5.22 7.08 7.04
C SER A 40 -4.54 7.57 5.75
N SER A 41 -5.36 7.88 4.76
CA SER A 41 -4.96 7.86 3.35
C SER A 41 -4.55 9.24 2.79
N ILE A 42 -3.67 9.97 3.50
CA ILE A 42 -3.20 11.32 3.10
C ILE A 42 -1.72 11.33 2.70
N ILE A 43 -1.42 11.96 1.57
CA ILE A 43 -0.06 12.27 1.10
C ILE A 43 0.26 13.73 1.46
N PRO A 44 1.20 14.01 2.36
CA PRO A 44 1.49 15.38 2.74
C PRO A 44 2.02 16.24 1.57
N PRO A 45 1.80 17.56 1.60
CA PRO A 45 2.41 18.49 0.65
C PRO A 45 3.94 18.30 0.58
N GLY A 46 4.48 18.25 -0.63
CA GLY A 46 5.91 18.06 -0.87
C GLY A 46 6.46 16.66 -0.58
N CYS A 47 5.62 15.68 -0.19
CA CYS A 47 6.04 14.28 -0.08
C CYS A 47 6.44 13.73 -1.46
N LYS A 48 7.60 13.07 -1.53
CA LYS A 48 8.14 12.53 -2.79
C LYS A 48 7.88 11.03 -2.89
N LEU A 49 7.23 10.62 -3.97
CA LEU A 49 7.18 9.21 -4.36
C LEU A 49 8.57 8.79 -4.87
N ILE A 50 9.17 7.81 -4.20
CA ILE A 50 10.47 7.23 -4.54
C ILE A 50 10.31 5.75 -4.91
N SER A 51 11.33 5.21 -5.58
CA SER A 51 11.37 3.77 -5.93
C SER A 51 11.37 2.87 -4.69
N LYS A 52 10.88 1.63 -4.85
CA LYS A 52 10.92 0.61 -3.80
C LYS A 52 12.34 0.42 -3.27
N GLU A 53 13.34 0.36 -4.14
CA GLU A 53 14.75 0.14 -3.77
C GLU A 53 15.29 1.30 -2.92
N GLN A 54 14.95 2.54 -3.26
CA GLN A 54 15.35 3.71 -2.48
C GLN A 54 14.61 3.78 -1.14
N GLY A 55 13.34 3.38 -1.12
CA GLY A 55 12.51 3.28 0.08
C GLY A 55 13.05 2.25 1.06
N LEU A 56 13.28 1.02 0.60
CA LEU A 56 13.80 -0.08 1.42
C LEU A 56 15.17 0.23 2.01
N LYS A 57 16.06 0.92 1.28
CA LYS A 57 17.37 1.37 1.80
C LYS A 57 17.27 2.38 2.95
N ARG A 58 16.12 3.02 3.14
CA ARG A 58 15.89 4.00 4.21
C ARG A 58 15.29 3.39 5.47
N LEU A 59 14.80 2.16 5.39
CA LEU A 59 14.18 1.47 6.51
C LEU A 59 15.21 0.76 7.38
N GLN A 60 15.00 0.81 8.69
CA GLN A 60 15.79 0.06 9.66
C GLN A 60 14.97 -1.08 10.28
N PRO A 61 15.58 -2.25 10.56
CA PRO A 61 14.90 -3.30 11.28
C PRO A 61 14.37 -2.81 12.64
N GLY A 62 13.09 -3.07 12.92
CA GLY A 62 12.39 -2.61 14.13
C GLY A 62 11.85 -1.19 14.07
N GLU A 63 12.08 -0.45 12.98
CA GLU A 63 11.58 0.92 12.82
C GLU A 63 10.04 0.95 12.77
N ILE A 64 9.45 1.89 13.53
CA ILE A 64 8.03 2.21 13.42
C ILE A 64 7.81 2.85 12.05
N THR A 65 7.18 2.10 11.15
CA THR A 65 6.94 2.49 9.77
C THR A 65 5.45 2.71 9.56
N PHE A 66 5.07 3.95 9.29
CA PHE A 66 3.67 4.28 8.98
C PHE A 66 3.34 3.83 7.55
N ALA A 67 2.23 3.11 7.40
CA ALA A 67 1.80 2.57 6.11
C ALA A 67 0.29 2.75 5.92
N VAL A 68 -0.10 3.05 4.68
CA VAL A 68 -1.47 2.85 4.22
C VAL A 68 -1.49 1.48 3.57
N MET A 69 -2.38 0.59 4.02
CA MET A 69 -2.27 -0.84 3.71
C MET A 69 -3.62 -1.44 3.35
N SER A 70 -3.68 -2.00 2.14
CA SER A 70 -4.72 -2.93 1.74
C SER A 70 -4.22 -4.36 1.94
N GLN A 71 -5.04 -5.22 2.53
CA GLN A 71 -4.72 -6.61 2.81
C GLN A 71 -5.90 -7.50 2.43
N ASN A 72 -5.63 -8.65 1.80
CA ASN A 72 -6.62 -9.68 1.57
C ASN A 72 -6.04 -11.08 1.85
N SER A 73 -6.90 -12.04 2.20
CA SER A 73 -6.52 -13.42 2.47
C SER A 73 -7.67 -14.38 2.24
N VAL A 74 -7.38 -15.58 1.72
CA VAL A 74 -8.36 -16.65 1.46
C VAL A 74 -7.88 -17.98 2.03
N LYS A 75 -8.82 -18.88 2.30
CA LYS A 75 -8.57 -20.29 2.63
C LYS A 75 -9.37 -21.23 1.73
N GLU A 76 -9.68 -20.76 0.52
CA GLU A 76 -10.39 -21.49 -0.51
C GLU A 76 -9.47 -21.73 -1.71
N PRO A 77 -9.37 -22.97 -2.22
CA PRO A 77 -8.60 -23.25 -3.42
C PRO A 77 -9.07 -22.38 -4.60
N GLN A 78 -8.10 -21.90 -5.39
CA GLN A 78 -8.34 -21.18 -6.65
C GLN A 78 -9.16 -19.87 -6.53
N ARG A 79 -9.35 -19.35 -5.31
CA ARG A 79 -9.98 -18.05 -5.12
C ARG A 79 -8.98 -16.93 -5.46
N LEU A 80 -9.23 -16.24 -6.57
CA LEU A 80 -8.47 -15.05 -6.94
C LEU A 80 -8.73 -13.92 -5.94
N ILE A 81 -7.66 -13.29 -5.46
CA ILE A 81 -7.70 -12.13 -4.57
C ILE A 81 -6.83 -11.00 -5.13
N ALA A 82 -7.20 -9.77 -4.80
CA ALA A 82 -6.38 -8.59 -5.03
C ALA A 82 -6.34 -7.72 -3.77
N ALA A 83 -5.23 -7.00 -3.64
CA ALA A 83 -5.03 -5.91 -2.69
C ALA A 83 -4.21 -4.82 -3.42
N SER A 84 -4.77 -3.62 -3.50
CA SER A 84 -4.28 -2.50 -4.28
C SER A 84 -4.28 -1.23 -3.44
N ILE A 85 -3.32 -0.34 -3.74
CA ILE A 85 -3.26 1.02 -3.24
C ILE A 85 -3.30 1.96 -4.44
N GLY A 86 -4.31 2.82 -4.51
CA GLY A 86 -4.38 3.92 -5.46
C GLY A 86 -3.68 5.16 -4.92
N VAL A 87 -3.12 5.98 -5.80
CA VAL A 87 -2.36 7.18 -5.43
C VAL A 87 -2.81 8.35 -6.31
N ALA A 88 -3.31 9.41 -5.69
CA ALA A 88 -3.65 10.66 -6.36
C ALA A 88 -2.81 11.81 -5.80
N ILE A 89 -1.86 12.31 -6.60
CA ILE A 89 -0.97 13.40 -6.22
C ILE A 89 -1.39 14.66 -7.00
N PRO A 90 -1.75 15.77 -6.33
CA PRO A 90 -2.13 17.01 -7.00
C PRO A 90 -0.94 17.62 -7.75
N SER A 91 -1.24 18.34 -8.83
CA SER A 91 -0.23 19.12 -9.57
C SER A 91 0.34 20.27 -8.72
N ASN A 92 -0.48 20.86 -7.84
CA ASN A 92 -0.05 21.85 -6.86
C ASN A 92 0.68 21.19 -5.68
N LYS A 93 1.98 21.45 -5.56
CA LYS A 93 2.86 20.86 -4.53
C LYS A 93 2.54 21.32 -3.09
N ASN A 94 1.73 22.37 -2.93
CA ASN A 94 1.28 22.86 -1.63
C ASN A 94 -0.02 22.19 -1.16
N SER A 95 -0.70 21.45 -2.04
CA SER A 95 -1.87 20.65 -1.70
C SER A 95 -1.45 19.26 -1.26
N TYR A 96 -2.27 18.62 -0.43
CA TYR A 96 -2.09 17.23 -0.06
C TYR A 96 -2.71 16.30 -1.12
N GLY A 97 -2.19 15.09 -1.24
CA GLY A 97 -2.75 14.04 -2.08
C GLY A 97 -3.53 13.01 -1.27
N TYR A 98 -4.13 12.07 -1.99
CA TYR A 98 -4.90 10.97 -1.43
C TYR A 98 -4.31 9.62 -1.80
N LEU A 99 -4.44 8.69 -0.88
CA LEU A 99 -4.28 7.26 -1.10
C LEU A 99 -5.66 6.61 -1.02
N SER A 100 -5.82 5.46 -1.64
CA SER A 100 -7.03 4.65 -1.50
C SER A 100 -6.66 3.18 -1.36
N GLU A 101 -7.29 2.50 -0.41
CA GLU A 101 -7.13 1.07 -0.23
C GLU A 101 -8.26 0.31 -0.92
N HIS A 102 -7.90 -0.70 -1.71
CA HIS A 102 -8.90 -1.60 -2.31
C HIS A 102 -8.46 -3.05 -2.15
N HIS A 103 -9.36 -3.91 -1.69
CA HIS A 103 -9.17 -5.35 -1.68
C HIS A 103 -10.40 -6.03 -2.22
N SER A 104 -10.20 -7.09 -2.99
CA SER A 104 -11.31 -7.72 -3.70
C SER A 104 -11.05 -9.19 -3.99
N PHE A 105 -12.13 -9.86 -4.41
CA PHE A 105 -12.10 -11.24 -4.87
C PHE A 105 -12.54 -11.30 -6.32
N GLY A 106 -11.88 -12.13 -7.13
CA GLY A 106 -12.26 -12.34 -8.53
C GLY A 106 -11.93 -11.19 -9.48
N GLN A 107 -11.24 -10.14 -9.03
CA GLN A 107 -10.72 -9.09 -9.91
C GLN A 107 -9.31 -9.42 -10.39
N SER A 108 -9.01 -9.07 -11.65
CA SER A 108 -7.64 -9.07 -12.17
C SER A 108 -6.80 -7.99 -11.48
N ALA A 109 -5.48 -8.09 -11.61
CA ALA A 109 -4.56 -7.07 -11.08
C ALA A 109 -4.82 -5.68 -11.69
N GLU A 110 -5.15 -5.64 -12.98
CA GLU A 110 -5.49 -4.40 -13.71
C GLU A 110 -6.79 -3.80 -13.17
N ALA A 111 -7.89 -4.56 -13.15
CA ALA A 111 -9.18 -4.05 -12.69
C ALA A 111 -9.16 -3.59 -11.22
N ALA A 112 -8.41 -4.29 -10.35
CA ALA A 112 -8.24 -3.89 -8.97
C ALA A 112 -7.32 -2.65 -8.82
N GLY A 113 -6.38 -2.46 -9.75
CA GLY A 113 -5.51 -1.28 -9.81
C GLY A 113 -6.30 -0.05 -10.25
N ASP A 114 -6.97 -0.13 -11.40
CA ASP A 114 -7.77 0.94 -11.97
C ASP A 114 -8.83 1.44 -10.98
N TYR A 115 -9.54 0.51 -10.32
CA TYR A 115 -10.53 0.87 -9.31
C TYR A 115 -9.92 1.63 -8.12
N ALA A 116 -8.73 1.24 -7.67
CA ALA A 116 -8.05 1.94 -6.58
C ALA A 116 -7.62 3.33 -7.04
N GLU A 117 -7.03 3.47 -8.23
CA GLU A 117 -6.63 4.76 -8.80
C GLU A 117 -7.82 5.72 -8.96
N ASP A 118 -8.94 5.24 -9.52
CA ASP A 118 -10.17 6.02 -9.67
C ASP A 118 -10.73 6.48 -8.33
N LEU A 119 -10.66 5.63 -7.30
CA LEU A 119 -11.10 5.96 -5.95
C LEU A 119 -10.24 7.08 -5.35
N ALA A 120 -8.91 7.00 -5.49
CA ALA A 120 -8.00 8.04 -5.02
C ALA A 120 -8.22 9.36 -5.77
N ALA A 121 -8.43 9.30 -7.08
CA ALA A 121 -8.70 10.48 -7.91
C ALA A 121 -10.03 11.16 -7.53
N THR A 122 -11.07 10.36 -7.29
CA THR A 122 -12.39 10.86 -6.84
C THR A 122 -12.29 11.54 -5.48
N MET A 123 -11.55 10.94 -4.54
CA MET A 123 -11.31 11.56 -3.22
C MET A 123 -10.59 12.91 -3.37
N LEU A 124 -9.56 13.00 -4.21
CA LEU A 124 -8.85 14.25 -4.46
C LEU A 124 -9.74 15.31 -5.17
N ALA A 125 -10.65 14.90 -6.05
CA ALA A 125 -11.52 15.81 -6.79
C ALA A 125 -12.65 16.43 -5.95
N THR A 126 -12.94 15.86 -4.78
CA THR A 126 -14.02 16.31 -3.89
C THR A 126 -13.54 17.24 -2.77
N THR A 127 -12.28 17.70 -2.83
CA THR A 127 -11.65 18.63 -1.85
C THR A 127 -11.33 19.98 -2.45
#